data_AF-A0AA42S0B7-F1
#
_entry.id   AF-A0AA42S0B7-F1
#
_cell.length_a   1.000
_cell.length_b   1.000
_cell.length_c   1.000
_cell.angle_alpha   90.00
_cell.angle_beta   90.00
_cell.angle_gamma   90.00
#
_symmetry.space_group_name_H-M   'P 1'
#
loop_
_entity.id
_entity.type
_entity.pdbx_description
1 polymer ?
#
loop_
_entity_poly.entity_id
_entity_poly.type
_entity_poly.pdbx_seq_one_letter_code
_entity_poly.pdbx_strand_id
1 'polypeptide(L)'
;MGKMLCLLLPILAGCAAVPSPTGLPTSGVAATTSLDERGRQAVIELRRWYDSISDDCGGPDKPGYLCSGIVLRTTSSSNFLPWEPTDSQIAKGSVAFSWVRRDNTFGKPFGNQNGMILYPPQAVPPGRMDDLNVLCTFPINANTNQRPALQGCGPIAGYEQTTDTCQALGVETARQWLERYPQAGNFRVCGWDLRDARGNAAQGFQTAVQARAGMPEDLWRVNNEVLLPVWRKGQGGELPLHAFFYVEGQREALAKAQYDQIRYAQEYQQSIPVVRVAFPVDKSGNMAFAYDPKDQAVGRPTPTPSIDFEHLAVGQFAQVTSNGVVFALDRHNRGVSDKPHEASKGQIRGKHLEVDSSIKFVLEGAGRRLVKFSWGCNSWCGVQTEIGGEHVELSEEGFGQMHYGTQELIIDGPEVLTLNVDTEELDSLLLLDNLSVKSLPER
;
A
#
# COMPACT_ATOMS: atom_id res chain seq x y z
N MET A 1 -3.85 -26.35 -86.55
CA MET A 1 -4.22 -24.92 -86.62
C MET A 1 -4.30 -24.39 -85.21
N GLY A 2 -3.51 -23.37 -84.88
CA GLY A 2 -3.43 -22.81 -83.52
C GLY A 2 -2.08 -22.15 -83.30
N LYS A 3 -1.91 -20.95 -83.88
CA LYS A 3 -0.74 -20.09 -83.72
C LYS A 3 -0.57 -19.74 -82.24
N MET A 4 0.62 -19.93 -81.67
CA MET A 4 1.00 -19.18 -80.47
C MET A 4 2.40 -18.58 -80.64
N LEU A 5 2.43 -17.32 -80.25
CA LEU A 5 3.37 -16.25 -80.54
C LEU A 5 4.75 -16.51 -79.90
N CYS A 6 5.80 -16.33 -80.68
CA CYS A 6 7.18 -16.15 -80.22
C CYS A 6 7.30 -14.79 -79.51
N LEU A 7 7.97 -14.73 -78.35
CA LEU A 7 8.79 -13.57 -78.02
C LEU A 7 10.02 -13.95 -77.20
N LEU A 8 11.14 -13.41 -77.65
CA LEU A 8 12.52 -13.69 -77.28
C LEU A 8 12.87 -13.35 -75.83
N LEU A 9 13.73 -14.18 -75.23
CA LEU A 9 14.59 -13.79 -74.10
C LEU A 9 16.07 -14.03 -74.49
N PRO A 10 16.94 -13.01 -74.45
CA PRO A 10 18.38 -13.19 -74.59
C PRO A 10 19.03 -13.53 -73.24
N ILE A 11 19.93 -14.50 -73.29
CA ILE A 11 20.85 -14.89 -72.22
C ILE A 11 21.99 -13.87 -72.18
N LEU A 12 22.28 -13.30 -71.01
CA LEU A 12 23.56 -12.66 -70.71
C LEU A 12 24.03 -13.08 -69.32
N ALA A 13 25.24 -13.61 -69.28
CA ALA A 13 25.93 -14.10 -68.10
C ALA A 13 26.31 -12.97 -67.14
N GLY A 14 26.26 -13.25 -65.83
CA GLY A 14 26.72 -12.35 -64.77
C GLY A 14 27.16 -13.13 -63.55
N CYS A 15 28.35 -12.82 -63.04
CA CYS A 15 29.13 -13.54 -62.04
C CYS A 15 28.44 -13.74 -60.69
N ALA A 16 28.83 -14.82 -60.02
CA ALA A 16 28.49 -15.16 -58.65
C ALA A 16 28.87 -14.05 -57.65
N ALA A 17 27.91 -13.66 -56.82
CA ALA A 17 28.14 -13.00 -55.54
C ALA A 17 27.64 -13.94 -54.43
N VAL A 18 28.51 -14.29 -53.50
CA VAL A 18 28.21 -15.07 -52.30
C VAL A 18 27.22 -14.27 -51.45
N PRO A 19 26.02 -14.80 -51.12
CA PRO A 19 25.17 -14.13 -50.15
C PRO A 19 25.79 -14.30 -48.76
N SER A 20 26.14 -13.16 -48.16
CA SER A 20 26.49 -13.07 -46.74
C SER A 20 25.35 -13.66 -45.89
N PRO A 21 25.66 -14.30 -44.75
CA PRO A 21 24.62 -14.82 -43.87
C PRO A 21 23.70 -13.68 -43.45
N THR A 22 22.43 -13.83 -43.81
CA THR A 22 21.30 -13.03 -43.34
C THR A 22 21.46 -12.72 -41.87
N GLY A 23 21.50 -11.43 -41.55
CA GLY A 23 21.45 -10.96 -40.18
C GLY A 23 20.31 -11.64 -39.44
N LEU A 24 20.61 -12.14 -38.25
CA LEU A 24 19.61 -12.55 -37.28
C LEU A 24 18.56 -11.45 -37.15
N PRO A 25 17.26 -11.79 -37.09
CA PRO A 25 16.28 -10.79 -36.70
C PRO A 25 16.67 -10.32 -35.31
N THR A 26 16.89 -9.02 -35.17
CA THR A 26 16.93 -8.33 -33.89
C THR A 26 15.57 -8.54 -33.24
N SER A 27 15.45 -9.64 -32.49
CA SER A 27 14.34 -9.88 -31.56
C SER A 27 14.17 -8.62 -30.72
N GLY A 28 12.96 -8.09 -30.78
CA GLY A 28 12.62 -6.76 -30.34
C GLY A 28 13.15 -6.45 -28.95
N VAL A 29 13.87 -5.34 -28.84
CA VAL A 29 13.96 -4.59 -27.60
C VAL A 29 12.52 -4.21 -27.26
N ALA A 30 11.88 -4.98 -26.37
CA ALA A 30 10.64 -4.55 -25.76
C ALA A 30 10.92 -3.19 -25.14
N ALA A 31 10.31 -2.14 -25.69
CA ALA A 31 10.51 -0.78 -25.21
C ALA A 31 10.18 -0.77 -23.72
N THR A 32 11.16 -0.41 -22.89
CA THR A 32 10.97 -0.21 -21.46
C THR A 32 9.98 0.95 -21.30
N THR A 33 8.70 0.58 -21.14
CA THR A 33 7.62 1.54 -20.87
C THR A 33 7.98 2.31 -19.61
N SER A 34 7.85 3.64 -19.58
CA SER A 34 8.21 4.42 -18.39
C SER A 34 7.36 4.00 -17.17
N LEU A 35 7.86 4.25 -15.96
CA LEU A 35 7.09 4.02 -14.73
C LEU A 35 5.75 4.77 -14.76
N ASP A 36 5.74 5.97 -15.36
CA ASP A 36 4.54 6.81 -15.46
C ASP A 36 3.48 6.19 -16.34
N GLU A 37 3.88 5.61 -17.47
CA GLU A 37 2.94 4.92 -18.35
C GLU A 37 2.44 3.62 -17.69
N ARG A 38 3.31 2.83 -17.05
CA ARG A 38 2.87 1.65 -16.27
C ARG A 38 1.91 2.02 -15.14
N GLY A 39 2.12 3.14 -14.45
CA GLY A 39 1.24 3.61 -13.39
C GLY A 39 -0.14 4.03 -13.89
N ARG A 40 -0.22 4.70 -15.05
CA ARG A 40 -1.50 5.01 -15.70
C ARG A 40 -2.23 3.74 -16.16
N GLN A 41 -1.52 2.79 -16.75
CA GLN A 41 -2.09 1.51 -17.15
C GLN A 41 -2.58 0.70 -15.94
N ALA A 42 -1.81 0.71 -14.84
CA ALA A 42 -2.21 0.06 -13.60
C ALA A 42 -3.59 0.54 -13.13
N VAL A 43 -3.86 1.84 -13.14
CA VAL A 43 -5.19 2.38 -12.76
C VAL A 43 -6.29 1.93 -13.72
N ILE A 44 -6.02 1.84 -15.03
CA ILE A 44 -6.99 1.34 -16.02
C ILE A 44 -7.33 -0.12 -15.74
N GLU A 45 -6.32 -0.95 -15.47
CA GLU A 45 -6.48 -2.36 -15.16
C GLU A 45 -7.25 -2.58 -13.85
N LEU A 46 -6.92 -1.83 -12.79
CA LEU A 46 -7.63 -1.90 -11.51
C LEU A 46 -9.11 -1.55 -11.68
N ARG A 47 -9.43 -0.48 -12.40
CA ARG A 47 -10.84 -0.11 -12.68
C ARG A 47 -11.55 -1.21 -13.45
N ARG A 48 -10.92 -1.76 -14.49
CA ARG A 48 -11.48 -2.88 -15.28
C ARG A 48 -11.79 -4.09 -14.39
N TRP A 49 -10.87 -4.52 -13.54
CA TRP A 49 -11.10 -5.67 -12.66
C TRP A 49 -12.14 -5.36 -11.58
N TYR A 50 -12.13 -4.15 -11.02
CA TYR A 50 -13.11 -3.70 -10.04
C TYR A 50 -14.54 -3.66 -10.59
N ASP A 51 -14.73 -3.18 -11.82
CA ASP A 51 -16.05 -3.06 -12.46
C ASP A 51 -16.57 -4.39 -13.06
N SER A 52 -15.72 -5.43 -13.15
CA SER A 52 -16.07 -6.70 -13.79
C SER A 52 -16.84 -7.66 -12.86
N ILE A 53 -18.14 -7.41 -12.66
CA ILE A 53 -19.02 -8.17 -11.74
C ILE A 53 -19.43 -9.58 -12.23
N SER A 54 -18.53 -10.34 -12.85
CA SER A 54 -18.81 -11.71 -13.33
C SER A 54 -18.89 -12.72 -12.19
N ASP A 55 -19.87 -13.61 -12.20
CA ASP A 55 -19.99 -14.67 -11.18
C ASP A 55 -18.82 -15.69 -11.26
N ASP A 56 -18.37 -15.97 -12.48
CA ASP A 56 -17.25 -16.88 -12.77
C ASP A 56 -16.35 -16.36 -13.90
N CYS A 57 -15.20 -17.01 -14.08
CA CYS A 57 -14.17 -16.66 -15.05
C CYS A 57 -14.07 -17.68 -16.18
N GLY A 58 -15.22 -18.11 -16.71
CA GLY A 58 -15.33 -19.03 -17.84
C GLY A 58 -15.68 -20.46 -17.43
N GLY A 59 -16.54 -20.60 -16.42
CA GLY A 59 -17.15 -21.87 -16.01
C GLY A 59 -17.28 -22.06 -14.48
N PRO A 60 -18.06 -23.07 -14.05
CA PRO A 60 -18.39 -23.33 -12.65
C PRO A 60 -17.18 -23.65 -11.74
N ASP A 61 -16.06 -24.11 -12.31
CA ASP A 61 -14.84 -24.41 -11.55
C ASP A 61 -13.84 -23.25 -11.56
N LYS A 62 -14.23 -22.09 -12.09
CA LYS A 62 -13.39 -20.90 -12.24
C LYS A 62 -13.98 -19.71 -11.47
N PRO A 63 -13.72 -19.60 -10.15
CA PRO A 63 -14.30 -18.53 -9.35
C PRO A 63 -13.97 -17.13 -9.87
N GLY A 64 -14.87 -16.17 -9.63
CA GLY A 64 -14.75 -14.80 -10.11
C GLY A 64 -13.43 -14.08 -9.76
N TYR A 65 -12.72 -14.46 -8.69
CA TYR A 65 -11.43 -13.86 -8.32
C TYR A 65 -10.33 -14.09 -9.37
N LEU A 66 -10.47 -15.09 -10.24
CA LEU A 66 -9.45 -15.44 -11.24
C LEU A 66 -9.26 -14.34 -12.29
N CYS A 67 -10.31 -13.59 -12.60
CA CYS A 67 -10.35 -12.59 -13.69
C CYS A 67 -10.94 -11.24 -13.27
N SER A 68 -11.48 -11.13 -12.05
CA SER A 68 -12.15 -9.93 -11.57
C SER A 68 -11.83 -9.63 -10.10
N GLY A 69 -12.14 -8.38 -9.73
CA GLY A 69 -11.79 -7.81 -8.44
C GLY A 69 -10.30 -7.64 -8.23
N ILE A 70 -9.95 -7.10 -7.08
CA ILE A 70 -8.59 -6.69 -6.74
C ILE A 70 -8.22 -7.36 -5.42
N VAL A 71 -7.14 -8.13 -5.42
CA VAL A 71 -6.54 -8.70 -4.21
C VAL A 71 -5.56 -7.68 -3.66
N LEU A 72 -5.80 -7.21 -2.43
CA LEU A 72 -4.96 -6.21 -1.75
C LEU A 72 -4.67 -6.61 -0.31
N ARG A 73 -3.47 -6.30 0.17
CA ARG A 73 -3.06 -6.56 1.56
C ARG A 73 -2.33 -5.36 2.11
N THR A 74 -2.67 -4.99 3.33
CA THR A 74 -1.94 -3.97 4.08
C THR A 74 -0.58 -4.48 4.51
N THR A 75 0.42 -3.60 4.46
CA THR A 75 1.80 -3.91 4.84
C THR A 75 2.22 -3.02 5.99
N SER A 76 3.18 -3.46 6.79
CA SER A 76 3.95 -2.55 7.63
C SER A 76 5.31 -2.38 6.97
N SER A 77 5.80 -1.14 6.95
CA SER A 77 6.94 -0.72 6.15
C SER A 77 7.99 -0.15 7.10
N SER A 78 8.80 -1.05 7.66
CA SER A 78 9.91 -0.77 8.56
C SER A 78 11.11 -1.64 8.16
N ASN A 79 11.83 -2.26 9.10
CA ASN A 79 13.06 -3.02 8.84
C ASN A 79 12.85 -4.39 8.17
N PHE A 80 11.62 -4.78 7.86
CA PHE A 80 11.33 -6.01 7.12
C PHE A 80 10.74 -5.72 5.74
N LEU A 81 10.87 -6.70 4.84
CA LEU A 81 10.36 -6.66 3.48
C LEU A 81 8.91 -7.17 3.49
N PRO A 82 7.91 -6.35 3.14
CA PRO A 82 6.52 -6.73 3.35
C PRO A 82 5.99 -7.79 2.37
N TRP A 83 6.70 -8.03 1.28
CA TRP A 83 6.47 -9.12 0.32
C TRP A 83 7.17 -10.43 0.70
N GLU A 84 7.88 -10.46 1.82
CA GLU A 84 8.45 -11.69 2.36
C GLU A 84 7.51 -12.26 3.44
N PRO A 85 7.19 -13.56 3.38
CA PRO A 85 6.30 -14.16 4.34
C PRO A 85 6.98 -14.30 5.70
N THR A 86 6.22 -14.12 6.77
CA THR A 86 6.67 -14.36 8.14
C THR A 86 6.76 -15.86 8.43
N ASP A 87 7.56 -16.26 9.43
CA ASP A 87 7.67 -17.67 9.83
C ASP A 87 6.30 -18.26 10.23
N SER A 88 5.42 -17.45 10.84
CA SER A 88 4.05 -17.85 11.16
C SER A 88 3.18 -18.07 9.93
N GLN A 89 3.37 -17.30 8.86
CA GLN A 89 2.67 -17.51 7.59
C GLN A 89 3.19 -18.74 6.86
N ILE A 90 4.50 -18.98 6.90
CA ILE A 90 5.12 -20.19 6.36
C ILE A 90 4.59 -21.43 7.09
N ALA A 91 4.59 -21.41 8.42
CA ALA A 91 4.07 -22.51 9.24
C ALA A 91 2.56 -22.75 9.01
N LYS A 92 1.76 -21.68 8.86
CA LYS A 92 0.34 -21.79 8.52
C LYS A 92 0.11 -22.24 7.08
N GLY A 93 1.02 -21.94 6.16
CA GLY A 93 0.88 -22.23 4.73
C GLY A 93 0.02 -21.22 3.96
N SER A 94 -0.31 -20.05 4.55
CA SER A 94 -1.15 -19.05 3.89
C SER A 94 -0.89 -17.61 4.34
N VAL A 95 -1.23 -16.68 3.46
CA VAL A 95 -1.18 -15.22 3.68
C VAL A 95 -2.57 -14.63 3.48
N ALA A 96 -3.01 -13.77 4.40
CA ALA A 96 -4.32 -13.13 4.34
C ALA A 96 -4.31 -11.89 3.45
N PHE A 97 -5.31 -11.75 2.60
CA PHE A 97 -5.57 -10.57 1.80
C PHE A 97 -7.04 -10.16 1.97
N SER A 98 -7.38 -8.98 1.49
CA SER A 98 -8.75 -8.63 1.16
C SER A 98 -8.96 -8.71 -0.34
N TRP A 99 -10.20 -8.91 -0.76
CA TRP A 99 -10.57 -8.88 -2.16
C TRP A 99 -11.70 -7.86 -2.37
N VAL A 100 -11.58 -6.96 -3.33
CA VAL A 100 -12.59 -5.93 -3.58
C VAL A 100 -13.06 -5.94 -5.02
N ARG A 101 -14.36 -5.72 -5.20
CA ARG A 101 -15.04 -5.56 -6.48
C ARG A 101 -16.20 -4.59 -6.29
N ARG A 102 -16.79 -4.06 -7.35
CA ARG A 102 -17.86 -3.06 -7.25
C ARG A 102 -19.05 -3.50 -6.39
N ASP A 103 -19.37 -4.79 -6.41
CA ASP A 103 -20.42 -5.44 -5.61
C ASP A 103 -19.91 -5.99 -4.25
N ASN A 104 -18.62 -5.82 -3.94
CA ASN A 104 -17.96 -6.32 -2.74
C ASN A 104 -16.87 -5.35 -2.26
N THR A 105 -17.27 -4.36 -1.46
CA THR A 105 -16.38 -3.32 -0.91
C THR A 105 -16.48 -3.25 0.60
N PHE A 106 -15.63 -2.43 1.22
CA PHE A 106 -15.67 -2.10 2.65
C PHE A 106 -15.11 -0.70 2.90
N GLY A 107 -15.35 -0.15 4.09
CA GLY A 107 -15.07 1.25 4.37
C GLY A 107 -13.58 1.60 4.54
N LYS A 108 -12.75 0.66 4.99
CA LYS A 108 -11.29 0.84 5.13
C LYS A 108 -10.57 -0.50 5.25
N PRO A 109 -9.29 -0.58 4.85
CA PRO A 109 -8.51 -1.78 5.07
C PRO A 109 -8.23 -2.00 6.57
N PHE A 110 -7.89 -3.24 6.93
CA PHE A 110 -7.56 -3.59 8.31
C PHE A 110 -6.12 -3.24 8.66
N GLY A 111 -5.94 -2.59 9.81
CA GLY A 111 -4.63 -2.15 10.29
C GLY A 111 -4.12 -0.93 9.54
N ASN A 112 -3.09 -1.13 8.71
CA ASN A 112 -2.39 -0.04 8.04
C ASN A 112 -3.16 0.55 6.86
N GLN A 113 -2.70 1.70 6.40
CA GLN A 113 -3.31 2.45 5.29
C GLN A 113 -2.49 2.38 4.00
N ASN A 114 -1.44 1.56 3.97
CA ASN A 114 -0.63 1.26 2.79
C ASN A 114 -0.48 -0.25 2.61
N GLY A 115 -0.09 -0.67 1.41
CA GLY A 115 0.08 -2.08 1.13
C GLY A 115 0.46 -2.40 -0.30
N MET A 116 0.17 -3.64 -0.67
CA MET A 116 0.41 -4.17 -2.01
C MET A 116 -0.87 -4.69 -2.65
N ILE A 117 -0.89 -4.65 -3.98
CA ILE A 117 -1.94 -5.20 -4.84
C ILE A 117 -1.31 -6.26 -5.75
N LEU A 118 -1.95 -7.41 -5.89
CA LEU A 118 -1.52 -8.47 -6.80
C LEU A 118 -2.38 -8.48 -8.07
N TYR A 119 -1.80 -8.92 -9.20
CA TYR A 119 -2.59 -9.26 -10.39
C TYR A 119 -3.59 -10.39 -10.06
N PRO A 120 -4.80 -10.38 -10.64
CA PRO A 120 -5.66 -11.56 -10.60
C PRO A 120 -5.02 -12.69 -11.42
N PRO A 121 -5.19 -13.97 -11.02
CA PRO A 121 -4.47 -15.12 -11.60
C PRO A 121 -4.47 -15.21 -13.13
N GLN A 122 -5.59 -14.93 -13.81
CA GLN A 122 -5.67 -14.99 -15.28
C GLN A 122 -5.03 -13.79 -16.00
N ALA A 123 -4.62 -12.76 -15.27
CA ALA A 123 -3.94 -11.58 -15.82
C ALA A 123 -2.47 -11.49 -15.39
N VAL A 124 -1.95 -12.53 -14.72
CA VAL A 124 -0.56 -12.56 -14.27
C VAL A 124 0.39 -12.44 -15.48
N PRO A 125 1.34 -11.49 -15.47
CA PRO A 125 2.32 -11.37 -16.54
C PRO A 125 3.22 -12.62 -16.63
N PRO A 126 3.69 -13.01 -17.83
CA PRO A 126 4.61 -14.13 -17.98
C PRO A 126 5.86 -14.00 -17.10
N GLY A 127 6.30 -15.12 -16.51
CA GLY A 127 7.48 -15.17 -15.64
C GLY A 127 7.24 -14.73 -14.20
N ARG A 128 5.97 -14.56 -13.80
CA ARG A 128 5.56 -14.34 -12.41
C ARG A 128 4.81 -15.56 -11.88
N MET A 129 4.69 -15.67 -10.56
CA MET A 129 3.87 -16.72 -9.93
C MET A 129 2.40 -16.54 -10.33
N ASP A 130 1.83 -17.53 -11.00
CA ASP A 130 0.45 -17.57 -11.48
C ASP A 130 -0.44 -18.55 -10.69
N ASP A 131 0.13 -19.25 -9.71
CA ASP A 131 -0.51 -20.28 -8.89
C ASP A 131 -1.02 -19.77 -7.53
N LEU A 132 -1.05 -18.44 -7.33
CA LEU A 132 -1.59 -17.79 -6.12
C LEU A 132 -3.12 -17.74 -6.09
N ASN A 133 -3.75 -18.91 -6.19
CA ASN A 133 -5.20 -19.07 -6.14
C ASN A 133 -5.74 -18.95 -4.72
N VAL A 134 -6.93 -18.35 -4.56
CA VAL A 134 -7.57 -18.22 -3.25
C VAL A 134 -7.91 -19.60 -2.69
N LEU A 135 -7.35 -19.93 -1.52
CA LEU A 135 -7.60 -21.17 -0.77
C LEU A 135 -9.01 -21.15 -0.17
N CYS A 136 -9.40 -20.04 0.43
CA CYS A 136 -10.71 -19.85 1.04
C CYS A 136 -11.08 -18.37 1.13
N THR A 137 -12.38 -18.12 1.26
CA THR A 137 -12.95 -16.77 1.37
C THR A 137 -13.91 -16.66 2.55
N PHE A 138 -13.85 -15.53 3.23
CA PHE A 138 -14.72 -15.16 4.34
C PHE A 138 -15.40 -13.81 4.04
N PRO A 139 -16.73 -13.69 4.23
CA PRO A 139 -17.45 -12.43 3.97
C PRO A 139 -16.95 -11.23 4.79
N ILE A 140 -16.33 -11.48 5.95
CA ILE A 140 -15.76 -10.52 6.90
C ILE A 140 -14.46 -11.10 7.47
N ASN A 141 -13.64 -10.29 8.12
CA ASN A 141 -12.49 -10.72 8.92
C ASN A 141 -12.86 -11.94 9.79
N ALA A 142 -12.03 -12.97 9.74
CA ALA A 142 -12.36 -14.28 10.30
C ALA A 142 -11.31 -14.79 11.30
N ASN A 143 -10.46 -13.91 11.85
CA ASN A 143 -9.38 -14.27 12.76
C ASN A 143 -8.54 -15.45 12.22
N THR A 144 -8.11 -15.40 10.95
CA THR A 144 -7.44 -16.55 10.30
C THR A 144 -6.07 -16.88 10.90
N ASN A 145 -5.55 -16.09 11.82
CA ASN A 145 -4.40 -16.42 12.67
C ASN A 145 -4.74 -17.43 13.78
N GLN A 146 -6.02 -17.57 14.14
CA GLN A 146 -6.50 -18.50 15.18
C GLN A 146 -7.00 -19.85 14.61
N ARG A 147 -6.79 -20.10 13.32
CA ARG A 147 -7.27 -21.28 12.58
C ARG A 147 -6.10 -22.20 12.25
N PRO A 148 -5.83 -23.26 13.06
CA PRO A 148 -4.62 -24.07 12.90
C PRO A 148 -4.70 -25.10 11.76
N ALA A 149 -5.91 -25.42 11.29
CA ALA A 149 -6.13 -26.44 10.27
C ALA A 149 -6.38 -25.82 8.88
N LEU A 150 -6.18 -26.64 7.84
CA LEU A 150 -6.49 -26.33 6.44
C LEU A 150 -5.88 -25.00 5.97
N GLN A 151 -4.66 -24.69 6.41
CA GLN A 151 -3.96 -23.44 6.11
C GLN A 151 -4.76 -22.17 6.48
N GLY A 152 -5.50 -22.22 7.60
CA GLY A 152 -6.32 -21.10 8.06
C GLY A 152 -7.74 -21.09 7.50
N CYS A 153 -8.10 -22.05 6.64
CA CYS A 153 -9.47 -22.18 6.11
C CYS A 153 -10.39 -23.03 7.01
N GLY A 154 -9.81 -23.74 7.98
CA GLY A 154 -10.55 -24.59 8.91
C GLY A 154 -11.12 -23.82 10.11
N PRO A 155 -11.61 -24.54 11.13
CA PRO A 155 -12.19 -23.93 12.31
C PRO A 155 -11.17 -23.18 13.18
N ILE A 156 -11.68 -22.29 14.03
CA ILE A 156 -10.95 -21.78 15.19
C ILE A 156 -10.98 -22.88 16.26
N ALA A 157 -9.82 -23.15 16.88
CA ALA A 157 -9.70 -24.15 17.93
C ALA A 157 -10.69 -23.87 19.08
N GLY A 158 -11.50 -24.87 19.44
CA GLY A 158 -12.54 -24.78 20.47
C GLY A 158 -13.85 -24.13 20.02
N TYR A 159 -13.97 -23.73 18.75
CA TYR A 159 -15.19 -23.16 18.15
C TYR A 159 -15.62 -23.91 16.89
N GLU A 160 -15.25 -25.17 16.74
CA GLU A 160 -15.44 -25.99 15.54
C GLU A 160 -16.91 -25.99 15.09
N GLN A 161 -17.85 -26.19 16.01
CA GLN A 161 -19.29 -26.24 15.73
C GLN A 161 -19.87 -24.95 15.11
N THR A 162 -19.14 -23.83 15.20
CA THR A 162 -19.58 -22.52 14.70
C THR A 162 -18.66 -21.90 13.67
N THR A 163 -17.42 -22.39 13.53
CA THR A 163 -16.39 -21.75 12.70
C THR A 163 -15.70 -22.69 11.71
N ASP A 164 -16.05 -23.98 11.68
CA ASP A 164 -15.63 -24.88 10.60
C ASP A 164 -16.06 -24.31 9.23
N THR A 165 -15.58 -24.92 8.15
CA THR A 165 -15.94 -24.55 6.78
C THR A 165 -17.46 -24.46 6.63
N CYS A 166 -17.95 -23.50 5.84
CA CYS A 166 -19.39 -23.33 5.62
C CYS A 166 -20.01 -24.61 5.04
N GLN A 167 -19.25 -25.35 4.21
CA GLN A 167 -19.62 -26.68 3.73
C GLN A 167 -19.87 -27.67 4.87
N ALA A 168 -18.96 -27.79 5.84
CA ALA A 168 -19.12 -28.69 6.98
C ALA A 168 -20.28 -28.30 7.92
N LEU A 169 -20.60 -27.01 7.99
CA LEU A 169 -21.69 -26.49 8.82
C LEU A 169 -23.06 -26.46 8.10
N GLY A 170 -23.14 -26.91 6.84
CA GLY A 170 -24.38 -26.90 6.06
C GLY A 170 -24.87 -25.49 5.68
N VAL A 171 -23.94 -24.52 5.58
CA VAL A 171 -24.21 -23.16 5.14
C VAL A 171 -23.93 -23.05 3.63
N GLU A 172 -24.98 -23.10 2.84
CA GLU A 172 -24.91 -23.15 1.37
C GLU A 172 -25.28 -21.81 0.72
N THR A 173 -25.98 -20.93 1.43
CA THR A 173 -26.52 -19.68 0.89
C THR A 173 -26.10 -18.46 1.73
N ALA A 174 -26.08 -17.30 1.07
CA ALA A 174 -25.83 -16.02 1.71
C ALA A 174 -26.81 -15.72 2.84
N ARG A 175 -28.10 -16.04 2.64
CA ARG A 175 -29.15 -15.88 3.64
C ARG A 175 -28.88 -16.74 4.88
N GLN A 176 -28.54 -18.02 4.72
CA GLN A 176 -28.17 -18.88 5.84
C GLN A 176 -26.96 -18.34 6.61
N TRP A 177 -25.96 -17.79 5.91
CA TRP A 177 -24.80 -17.20 6.56
C TRP A 177 -25.20 -15.98 7.40
N LEU A 178 -26.01 -15.07 6.86
CA LEU A 178 -26.51 -13.87 7.57
C LEU A 178 -27.37 -14.23 8.78
N GLU A 179 -28.26 -15.22 8.65
CA GLU A 179 -29.10 -15.72 9.75
C GLU A 179 -28.27 -16.39 10.86
N ARG A 180 -27.19 -17.11 10.48
CA ARG A 180 -26.33 -17.81 11.44
C ARG A 180 -25.37 -16.88 12.18
N TYR A 181 -24.91 -15.80 11.55
CA TYR A 181 -23.89 -14.89 12.10
C TYR A 181 -24.38 -13.45 12.26
N PRO A 182 -25.43 -13.18 13.05
CA PRO A 182 -25.89 -11.81 13.31
C PRO A 182 -24.86 -10.97 14.09
N GLN A 183 -23.86 -11.60 14.71
CA GLN A 183 -22.78 -10.97 15.48
C GLN A 183 -21.41 -11.20 14.83
N ALA A 184 -21.34 -11.19 13.49
CA ALA A 184 -20.12 -11.50 12.74
C ALA A 184 -18.92 -10.60 13.07
N GLY A 185 -19.14 -9.45 13.72
CA GLY A 185 -18.08 -8.57 14.26
C GLY A 185 -17.23 -9.20 15.37
N ASN A 186 -17.61 -10.37 15.91
CA ASN A 186 -16.75 -11.18 16.78
C ASN A 186 -15.73 -12.04 16.01
N PHE A 187 -15.79 -12.03 14.67
CA PHE A 187 -14.92 -12.75 13.73
C PHE A 187 -14.94 -14.28 13.85
N ARG A 188 -15.91 -14.84 14.58
CA ARG A 188 -16.15 -16.29 14.72
C ARG A 188 -17.21 -16.74 13.73
N VAL A 189 -16.84 -16.75 12.46
CA VAL A 189 -17.70 -17.11 11.33
C VAL A 189 -17.16 -18.29 10.54
N CYS A 190 -18.00 -18.96 9.75
CA CYS A 190 -17.51 -19.86 8.71
C CYS A 190 -17.12 -19.09 7.46
N GLY A 191 -16.24 -19.71 6.66
CA GLY A 191 -15.92 -19.32 5.29
C GLY A 191 -15.94 -20.54 4.37
N TRP A 192 -15.86 -20.30 3.07
CA TRP A 192 -15.86 -21.38 2.08
C TRP A 192 -14.43 -21.78 1.74
N ASP A 193 -14.09 -23.06 1.96
CA ASP A 193 -12.85 -23.66 1.42
C ASP A 193 -13.04 -23.94 -0.07
N LEU A 194 -12.29 -23.24 -0.93
CA LEU A 194 -12.44 -23.33 -2.38
C LEU A 194 -11.67 -24.52 -2.98
N ARG A 195 -10.94 -25.26 -2.15
CA ARG A 195 -10.20 -26.46 -2.54
C ARG A 195 -10.98 -27.74 -2.28
N ASP A 196 -12.13 -27.66 -1.59
CA ASP A 196 -12.96 -28.83 -1.33
C ASP A 196 -13.50 -29.38 -2.64
N ALA A 197 -12.97 -30.54 -3.06
CA ALA A 197 -13.36 -31.21 -4.30
C ALA A 197 -14.84 -31.64 -4.35
N ARG A 198 -15.55 -31.62 -3.21
CA ARG A 198 -17.00 -31.90 -3.14
C ARG A 198 -17.84 -30.66 -3.42
N GLY A 199 -17.24 -29.47 -3.34
CA GLY A 199 -17.91 -28.19 -3.54
C GLY A 199 -17.65 -27.59 -4.91
N ASN A 200 -18.51 -26.65 -5.30
CA ASN A 200 -18.29 -25.81 -6.46
C ASN A 200 -17.57 -24.52 -6.02
N ALA A 201 -16.33 -24.34 -6.46
CA ALA A 201 -15.50 -23.22 -6.01
C ALA A 201 -16.08 -21.87 -6.45
N ALA A 202 -16.64 -21.75 -7.67
CA ALA A 202 -17.20 -20.48 -8.13
C ALA A 202 -18.45 -20.11 -7.33
N GLN A 203 -19.32 -21.08 -7.08
CA GLN A 203 -20.50 -20.92 -6.25
C GLN A 203 -20.12 -20.54 -4.81
N GLY A 204 -19.18 -21.26 -4.19
CA GLY A 204 -18.73 -20.96 -2.82
C GLY A 204 -18.18 -19.54 -2.69
N PHE A 205 -17.36 -19.13 -3.66
CA PHE A 205 -16.84 -17.76 -3.70
C PHE A 205 -17.96 -16.72 -3.89
N GLN A 206 -18.86 -16.95 -4.83
CA GLN A 206 -19.96 -16.03 -5.11
C GLN A 206 -20.97 -15.95 -3.95
N THR A 207 -21.23 -17.06 -3.25
CA THR A 207 -22.06 -17.04 -2.03
C THR A 207 -21.41 -16.17 -0.95
N ALA A 208 -20.08 -16.21 -0.78
CA ALA A 208 -19.39 -15.33 0.15
C ALA A 208 -19.54 -13.85 -0.23
N VAL A 209 -19.47 -13.54 -1.53
CA VAL A 209 -19.72 -12.19 -2.06
C VAL A 209 -21.13 -11.72 -1.73
N GLN A 210 -22.14 -12.56 -1.97
CA GLN A 210 -23.54 -12.25 -1.68
C GLN A 210 -23.83 -12.10 -0.18
N ALA A 211 -23.23 -12.96 0.66
CA ALA A 211 -23.35 -12.87 2.12
C ALA A 211 -22.83 -11.52 2.60
N ARG A 212 -21.70 -11.08 2.05
CA ARG A 212 -21.14 -9.76 2.36
C ARG A 212 -22.05 -8.62 1.93
N ALA A 213 -22.58 -8.67 0.69
CA ALA A 213 -23.47 -7.63 0.19
C ALA A 213 -24.71 -7.43 1.09
N GLY A 214 -25.22 -8.50 1.70
CA GLY A 214 -26.34 -8.48 2.62
C GLY A 214 -26.04 -8.03 4.06
N MET A 215 -24.79 -7.76 4.42
CA MET A 215 -24.43 -7.33 5.78
C MET A 215 -25.03 -5.96 6.15
N PRO A 216 -25.37 -5.71 7.42
CA PRO A 216 -25.66 -4.35 7.89
C PRO A 216 -24.42 -3.45 7.79
N GLU A 217 -24.64 -2.13 7.85
CA GLU A 217 -23.62 -1.08 7.64
C GLU A 217 -22.39 -1.22 8.56
N ASP A 218 -22.61 -1.54 9.84
CA ASP A 218 -21.57 -1.70 10.86
C ASP A 218 -20.63 -2.87 10.53
N LEU A 219 -21.18 -4.01 10.10
CA LEU A 219 -20.40 -5.17 9.67
C LEU A 219 -19.75 -4.96 8.30
N TRP A 220 -20.44 -4.26 7.38
CA TRP A 220 -19.89 -3.94 6.06
C TRP A 220 -18.62 -3.08 6.15
N ARG A 221 -18.47 -2.23 7.17
CA ARG A 221 -17.26 -1.40 7.36
C ARG A 221 -16.01 -2.21 7.67
N VAL A 222 -16.14 -3.44 8.17
CA VAL A 222 -15.02 -4.33 8.47
C VAL A 222 -14.53 -5.00 7.18
N ASN A 223 -13.23 -5.15 7.00
CA ASN A 223 -12.67 -5.84 5.83
C ASN A 223 -13.24 -7.26 5.66
N ASN A 224 -13.28 -7.76 4.41
CA ASN A 224 -13.36 -9.19 4.16
C ASN A 224 -11.97 -9.84 4.22
N GLU A 225 -11.92 -11.16 4.10
CA GLU A 225 -10.66 -11.90 4.14
C GLU A 225 -10.66 -13.06 3.14
N VAL A 226 -9.61 -13.13 2.33
CA VAL A 226 -9.27 -14.26 1.47
C VAL A 226 -7.88 -14.76 1.84
N LEU A 227 -7.66 -16.07 1.82
CA LEU A 227 -6.34 -16.65 2.06
C LEU A 227 -5.73 -17.12 0.75
N LEU A 228 -4.49 -16.70 0.48
CA LEU A 228 -3.67 -17.18 -0.64
C LEU A 228 -2.62 -18.16 -0.10
N PRO A 229 -2.11 -19.10 -0.92
CA PRO A 229 -0.98 -19.93 -0.55
C PRO A 229 0.23 -19.07 -0.23
N VAL A 230 1.01 -19.50 0.76
CA VAL A 230 2.29 -18.85 1.07
C VAL A 230 3.34 -19.24 0.02
N TRP A 231 4.17 -18.29 -0.39
CA TRP A 231 5.35 -18.53 -1.23
C TRP A 231 6.59 -18.78 -0.36
N ARG A 232 7.72 -19.15 -0.97
CA ARG A 232 8.96 -19.33 -0.21
C ARG A 232 9.60 -17.97 0.07
N LYS A 233 10.27 -17.90 1.22
CA LYS A 233 11.10 -16.75 1.57
C LYS A 233 12.21 -16.57 0.51
N GLY A 234 12.46 -15.32 0.13
CA GLY A 234 13.39 -14.92 -0.93
C GLY A 234 12.77 -14.86 -2.33
N GLN A 235 11.48 -15.20 -2.49
CA GLN A 235 10.81 -15.18 -3.79
C GLN A 235 9.92 -13.94 -4.01
N GLY A 236 10.06 -12.88 -3.21
CA GLY A 236 9.30 -11.64 -3.39
C GLY A 236 9.38 -11.02 -4.79
N GLY A 237 10.51 -11.20 -5.47
CA GLY A 237 10.74 -10.73 -6.84
C GLY A 237 9.98 -11.51 -7.92
N GLU A 238 9.44 -12.70 -7.60
CA GLU A 238 8.64 -13.54 -8.50
C GLU A 238 7.14 -13.29 -8.35
N LEU A 239 6.71 -12.60 -7.28
CA LEU A 239 5.30 -12.30 -7.03
C LEU A 239 4.69 -11.52 -8.20
N PRO A 240 3.39 -11.76 -8.49
CA PRO A 240 2.64 -10.96 -9.44
C PRO A 240 2.22 -9.63 -8.79
N LEU A 241 3.19 -8.86 -8.32
CA LEU A 241 2.97 -7.56 -7.69
C LEU A 241 2.57 -6.54 -8.77
N HIS A 242 1.36 -6.00 -8.64
CA HIS A 242 0.78 -5.04 -9.58
C HIS A 242 1.15 -3.61 -9.23
N ALA A 243 0.90 -3.23 -7.98
CA ALA A 243 1.14 -1.90 -7.45
C ALA A 243 1.37 -1.94 -5.94
N PHE A 244 2.12 -0.97 -5.43
CA PHE A 244 1.99 -0.54 -4.05
C PHE A 244 0.83 0.45 -3.95
N PHE A 245 0.14 0.50 -2.81
CA PHE A 245 -0.95 1.44 -2.62
C PHE A 245 -0.87 2.18 -1.31
N TYR A 246 -1.53 3.33 -1.27
CA TYR A 246 -1.87 4.05 -0.05
C TYR A 246 -3.33 4.54 -0.11
N VAL A 247 -3.95 4.69 1.06
CA VAL A 247 -5.31 5.24 1.18
C VAL A 247 -5.29 6.76 0.99
N GLU A 248 -6.24 7.26 0.21
CA GLU A 248 -6.39 8.70 -0.04
C GLU A 248 -6.47 9.52 1.25
N GLY A 249 -5.74 10.64 1.28
CA GLY A 249 -5.61 11.51 2.46
C GLY A 249 -4.59 11.02 3.50
N GLN A 250 -4.02 9.83 3.36
CA GLN A 250 -3.06 9.26 4.33
C GLN A 250 -1.61 9.48 3.88
N ARG A 251 -1.03 10.64 4.22
CA ARG A 251 0.33 11.01 3.79
C ARG A 251 1.43 10.10 4.36
N GLU A 252 1.30 9.67 5.61
CA GLU A 252 2.22 8.68 6.20
C GLU A 252 2.21 7.37 5.42
N ALA A 253 1.03 6.95 4.97
CA ALA A 253 0.86 5.74 4.18
C ALA A 253 1.50 5.88 2.79
N LEU A 254 1.45 7.08 2.18
CA LEU A 254 2.19 7.36 0.96
C LEU A 254 3.70 7.21 1.17
N ALA A 255 4.27 7.77 2.25
CA ALA A 255 5.68 7.57 2.57
C ALA A 255 6.03 6.08 2.74
N LYS A 256 5.20 5.32 3.46
CA LYS A 256 5.41 3.87 3.64
C LYS A 256 5.31 3.10 2.31
N ALA A 257 4.39 3.46 1.41
CA ALA A 257 4.30 2.88 0.06
C ALA A 257 5.49 3.25 -0.84
N GLN A 258 5.98 4.49 -0.76
CA GLN A 258 7.19 4.94 -1.45
C GLN A 258 8.44 4.20 -0.93
N TYR A 259 8.53 3.96 0.38
CA TYR A 259 9.61 3.19 0.99
C TYR A 259 9.63 1.75 0.47
N ASP A 260 8.46 1.12 0.38
CA ASP A 260 8.33 -0.21 -0.22
C ASP A 260 8.69 -0.21 -1.71
N GLN A 261 8.25 0.81 -2.47
CA GLN A 261 8.62 0.99 -3.88
C GLN A 261 10.14 1.07 -4.10
N ILE A 262 10.85 1.86 -3.29
CA ILE A 262 12.30 2.03 -3.39
C ILE A 262 13.01 0.71 -3.15
N ARG A 263 12.67 0.03 -2.05
CA ARG A 263 13.32 -1.23 -1.66
C ARG A 263 13.07 -2.33 -2.68
N TYR A 264 11.86 -2.44 -3.21
CA TYR A 264 11.54 -3.43 -4.24
C TYR A 264 12.32 -3.18 -5.53
N ALA A 265 12.45 -1.90 -5.93
CA ALA A 265 13.24 -1.52 -7.09
C ALA A 265 14.74 -1.80 -6.89
N GLN A 266 15.29 -1.55 -5.70
CA GLN A 266 16.69 -1.85 -5.38
C GLN A 266 16.97 -3.36 -5.38
N GLU A 267 16.10 -4.14 -4.75
CA GLU A 267 16.32 -5.57 -4.55
C GLU A 267 16.10 -6.39 -5.82
N TYR A 268 15.04 -6.09 -6.59
CA TYR A 268 14.67 -6.90 -7.75
C TYR A 268 14.87 -6.21 -9.09
N GLN A 269 15.35 -4.96 -9.11
CA GLN A 269 15.50 -4.14 -10.33
C GLN A 269 14.16 -3.95 -11.07
N GLN A 270 13.07 -3.84 -10.30
CA GLN A 270 11.71 -3.72 -10.81
C GLN A 270 11.01 -2.49 -10.20
N SER A 271 10.65 -1.51 -11.03
CA SER A 271 9.90 -0.34 -10.54
C SER A 271 8.40 -0.60 -10.63
N ILE A 272 7.79 -0.88 -9.48
CA ILE A 272 6.35 -1.06 -9.29
C ILE A 272 5.71 0.30 -9.00
N PRO A 273 4.59 0.69 -9.64
CA PRO A 273 3.94 1.97 -9.37
C PRO A 273 3.30 2.01 -7.99
N VAL A 274 3.29 3.21 -7.39
CA VAL A 274 2.43 3.55 -6.25
C VAL A 274 1.11 4.11 -6.77
N VAL A 275 -0.02 3.57 -6.30
CA VAL A 275 -1.37 4.05 -6.63
C VAL A 275 -2.11 4.57 -5.40
N ARG A 276 -2.91 5.62 -5.57
CA ARG A 276 -3.81 6.14 -4.54
C ARG A 276 -5.14 5.41 -4.61
N VAL A 277 -5.64 4.95 -3.46
CA VAL A 277 -6.90 4.22 -3.33
C VAL A 277 -7.86 4.98 -2.40
N ALA A 278 -9.02 5.35 -2.91
CA ALA A 278 -10.12 5.85 -2.09
C ALA A 278 -11.08 4.70 -1.76
N PHE A 279 -11.37 4.48 -0.47
CA PHE A 279 -12.38 3.53 -0.02
C PHE A 279 -13.73 4.23 0.13
N PRO A 280 -14.86 3.53 -0.12
CA PRO A 280 -16.19 4.12 0.01
C PRO A 280 -16.54 4.45 1.47
N VAL A 281 -17.22 5.56 1.70
CA VAL A 281 -17.63 5.99 3.05
C VAL A 281 -18.84 5.20 3.57
N ASP A 282 -19.65 4.67 2.65
CA ASP A 282 -20.86 3.88 2.90
C ASP A 282 -21.08 2.83 1.79
N LYS A 283 -22.05 1.93 1.98
CA LYS A 283 -22.36 0.82 1.06
C LYS A 283 -22.73 1.21 -0.37
N SER A 284 -23.19 2.45 -0.59
CA SER A 284 -23.58 2.93 -1.92
C SER A 284 -22.40 3.52 -2.70
N GLY A 285 -21.30 3.81 -2.00
CA GLY A 285 -20.08 4.36 -2.59
C GLY A 285 -19.28 3.32 -3.38
N ASN A 286 -18.41 3.82 -4.26
CA ASN A 286 -17.45 3.01 -5.01
C ASN A 286 -16.03 3.33 -4.55
N MET A 287 -15.12 2.37 -4.74
CA MET A 287 -13.70 2.64 -4.65
C MET A 287 -13.22 3.46 -5.85
N ALA A 288 -12.20 4.29 -5.64
CA ALA A 288 -11.53 5.00 -6.73
C ALA A 288 -10.03 4.73 -6.71
N PHE A 289 -9.45 4.65 -7.90
CA PHE A 289 -8.03 4.41 -8.13
C PHE A 289 -7.46 5.57 -8.93
N ALA A 290 -6.33 6.10 -8.48
CA ALA A 290 -5.63 7.19 -9.13
C ALA A 290 -4.12 6.98 -9.14
N TYR A 291 -3.47 7.56 -10.13
CA TYR A 291 -2.02 7.60 -10.28
C TYR A 291 -1.59 9.04 -10.41
N ASP A 292 -0.64 9.46 -9.57
CA ASP A 292 0.04 10.75 -9.66
C ASP A 292 1.55 10.51 -9.80
N PRO A 293 2.22 11.09 -10.82
CA PRO A 293 3.67 11.10 -10.90
C PRO A 293 4.38 11.53 -9.62
N LYS A 294 3.81 12.46 -8.86
CA LYS A 294 4.38 12.99 -7.61
C LYS A 294 4.33 12.00 -6.45
N ASP A 295 3.47 10.98 -6.54
CA ASP A 295 3.39 9.93 -5.52
C ASP A 295 4.52 8.89 -5.66
N GLN A 296 5.25 8.91 -6.77
CA GLN A 296 6.38 7.99 -6.99
C GLN A 296 7.65 8.52 -6.33
N ALA A 297 8.44 7.64 -5.75
CA ALA A 297 9.78 7.96 -5.25
C ALA A 297 10.88 7.51 -6.22
N VAL A 298 10.71 6.36 -6.86
CA VAL A 298 11.69 5.85 -7.84
C VAL A 298 11.65 6.68 -9.12
N GLY A 299 12.83 7.08 -9.60
CA GLY A 299 12.97 7.90 -10.81
C GLY A 299 12.57 9.37 -10.63
N ARG A 300 12.45 9.84 -9.38
CA ARG A 300 12.17 11.24 -9.04
C ARG A 300 13.36 11.90 -8.36
N PRO A 301 13.54 13.22 -8.52
CA PRO A 301 14.55 13.95 -7.76
C PRO A 301 14.21 13.94 -6.26
N THR A 302 15.23 13.86 -5.43
CA THR A 302 15.11 13.96 -3.97
C THR A 302 14.51 15.32 -3.56
N PRO A 303 13.38 15.36 -2.84
CA PRO A 303 12.84 16.62 -2.35
C PRO A 303 13.71 17.26 -1.28
N THR A 304 13.97 18.56 -1.40
CA THR A 304 14.81 19.37 -0.49
C THR A 304 14.09 20.66 -0.06
N PRO A 305 12.95 20.56 0.67
CA PRO A 305 12.24 21.74 1.15
C PRO A 305 13.06 22.56 2.15
N SER A 306 12.81 23.87 2.19
CA SER A 306 13.30 24.81 3.21
C SER A 306 12.12 25.61 3.73
N ILE A 307 11.92 25.66 5.05
CA ILE A 307 10.67 26.13 5.68
C ILE A 307 11.02 26.97 6.91
N ASP A 308 10.51 28.20 6.91
CA ASP A 308 10.63 29.22 7.97
C ASP A 308 9.26 29.73 8.46
N PHE A 309 8.16 29.17 7.92
CA PHE A 309 6.77 29.52 8.24
C PHE A 309 6.35 31.01 8.08
N GLU A 310 7.23 31.90 7.63
CA GLU A 310 7.00 33.35 7.61
C GLU A 310 5.84 33.81 6.73
N HIS A 311 5.54 33.04 5.68
CA HIS A 311 4.42 33.32 4.78
C HIS A 311 3.06 32.87 5.34
N LEU A 312 3.02 32.12 6.44
CA LEU A 312 1.78 31.64 7.05
C LEU A 312 1.10 32.74 7.89
N ALA A 313 -0.21 32.61 8.07
CA ALA A 313 -0.94 33.45 9.01
C ALA A 313 -0.77 32.92 10.44
N VAL A 314 -0.66 33.83 11.41
CA VAL A 314 -0.68 33.48 12.85
C VAL A 314 -2.09 33.01 13.22
N GLY A 315 -2.20 31.95 14.00
CA GLY A 315 -3.50 31.40 14.39
C GLY A 315 -3.45 29.94 14.82
N GLN A 316 -4.63 29.41 15.18
CA GLN A 316 -4.80 28.03 15.58
C GLN A 316 -5.07 27.13 14.37
N PHE A 317 -4.30 26.07 14.22
CA PHE A 317 -4.41 25.14 13.10
C PHE A 317 -4.19 23.70 13.58
N ALA A 318 -5.02 22.77 13.11
CA ALA A 318 -4.76 21.34 13.27
C ALA A 318 -3.74 20.82 12.25
N GLN A 319 -3.59 21.54 11.14
CA GLN A 319 -2.68 21.19 10.06
C GLN A 319 -2.23 22.45 9.34
N VAL A 320 -0.95 22.53 9.00
CA VAL A 320 -0.39 23.58 8.15
C VAL A 320 0.37 22.96 6.98
N THR A 321 0.44 23.67 5.86
CA THR A 321 1.24 23.25 4.70
C THR A 321 2.19 24.36 4.31
N SER A 322 3.46 24.03 4.18
CA SER A 322 4.54 24.98 3.87
C SER A 322 5.52 24.31 2.93
N ASN A 323 5.78 24.93 1.77
CA ASN A 323 6.68 24.43 0.72
C ASN A 323 6.51 22.93 0.39
N GLY A 324 5.25 22.49 0.31
CA GLY A 324 4.87 21.11 -0.05
C GLY A 324 4.91 20.10 1.10
N VAL A 325 5.41 20.49 2.29
CA VAL A 325 5.38 19.64 3.49
C VAL A 325 4.12 19.97 4.30
N VAL A 326 3.43 18.91 4.71
CA VAL A 326 2.26 18.99 5.59
C VAL A 326 2.70 18.69 7.02
N PHE A 327 2.34 19.57 7.95
CA PHE A 327 2.55 19.39 9.38
C PHE A 327 1.19 19.19 10.04
N ALA A 328 0.99 18.03 10.67
CA ALA A 328 -0.12 17.75 11.56
C ALA A 328 0.28 18.17 12.99
N LEU A 329 -0.59 18.92 13.64
CA LEU A 329 -0.38 19.47 14.97
C LEU A 329 -1.43 18.85 15.90
N ASP A 330 -1.04 18.17 16.96
CA ASP A 330 -1.98 17.49 17.87
C ASP A 330 -2.38 18.35 19.08
N ARG A 331 -3.42 17.90 19.81
CA ARG A 331 -4.06 18.59 20.95
C ARG A 331 -4.70 19.95 20.62
N HIS A 332 -5.01 20.77 21.63
CA HIS A 332 -5.88 21.93 21.52
C HIS A 332 -5.11 23.23 21.32
N ASN A 333 -3.97 23.42 21.98
CA ASN A 333 -3.16 24.63 21.85
C ASN A 333 -2.10 24.43 20.78
N ARG A 334 -2.46 24.71 19.53
CA ARG A 334 -1.64 24.36 18.36
C ARG A 334 -1.78 25.34 17.21
N GLY A 335 -0.68 25.70 16.57
CA GLY A 335 -0.73 26.45 15.33
C GLY A 335 0.54 27.21 14.99
N VAL A 336 0.36 28.37 14.37
CA VAL A 336 1.45 29.28 14.00
C VAL A 336 1.45 30.43 14.99
N SER A 337 2.58 30.65 15.65
CA SER A 337 2.83 31.70 16.63
C SER A 337 3.87 32.67 16.11
N ASP A 338 3.79 33.92 16.53
CA ASP A 338 4.80 34.99 16.29
C ASP A 338 5.26 35.57 17.64
N LYS A 339 5.13 34.78 18.72
CA LYS A 339 5.59 35.18 20.04
C LYS A 339 7.12 35.21 20.06
N PRO A 340 7.74 36.24 20.66
CA PRO A 340 9.19 36.31 20.72
C PRO A 340 9.78 35.27 21.67
N HIS A 341 10.82 34.57 21.20
CA HIS A 341 11.61 33.62 21.99
C HIS A 341 13.07 34.10 22.09
N GLU A 342 13.32 35.23 22.75
CA GLU A 342 14.66 35.86 22.84
C GLU A 342 15.72 34.92 23.44
N ALA A 343 15.33 34.08 24.41
CA ALA A 343 16.19 33.09 25.03
C ALA A 343 16.74 32.04 24.04
N SER A 344 16.10 31.87 22.88
CA SER A 344 16.60 31.02 21.79
C SER A 344 17.84 31.58 21.09
N LYS A 345 18.25 32.82 21.40
CA LYS A 345 19.37 33.54 20.75
C LYS A 345 19.22 33.57 19.22
N GLY A 346 17.97 33.67 18.76
CA GLY A 346 17.59 33.72 17.36
C GLY A 346 17.60 32.35 16.66
N GLN A 347 17.45 31.24 17.38
CA GLN A 347 17.13 29.93 16.77
C GLN A 347 15.66 29.83 16.38
N ILE A 348 14.77 30.45 17.16
CA ILE A 348 13.36 30.63 16.83
C ILE A 348 13.17 32.11 16.49
N ARG A 349 12.75 32.43 15.27
CA ARG A 349 12.57 33.82 14.80
C ARG A 349 11.23 33.95 14.10
N GLY A 350 10.58 35.09 14.30
CA GLY A 350 9.31 35.39 13.65
C GLY A 350 8.29 34.26 13.85
N LYS A 351 7.73 33.80 12.74
CA LYS A 351 6.66 32.80 12.77
C LYS A 351 7.20 31.40 12.88
N HIS A 352 6.63 30.63 13.79
CA HIS A 352 7.04 29.26 14.06
C HIS A 352 5.82 28.41 14.42
N LEU A 353 5.99 27.09 14.41
CA LEU A 353 4.96 26.19 14.92
C LEU A 353 5.08 26.12 16.44
N GLU A 354 3.95 26.18 17.11
CA GLU A 354 3.81 26.11 18.58
C GLU A 354 2.69 25.10 18.87
N VAL A 355 2.99 24.06 19.66
CA VAL A 355 2.02 23.03 20.08
C VAL A 355 2.21 22.62 21.55
N ASP A 356 1.18 22.08 22.16
CA ASP A 356 1.16 21.51 23.52
C ASP A 356 1.27 19.96 23.56
N SER A 357 1.67 19.36 22.44
CA SER A 357 1.84 17.90 22.34
C SER A 357 2.83 17.50 21.24
N SER A 358 2.39 17.40 19.99
CA SER A 358 3.20 16.83 18.92
C SER A 358 3.10 17.62 17.62
N ILE A 359 4.21 17.62 16.88
CA ILE A 359 4.32 18.11 15.52
C ILE A 359 4.76 16.94 14.67
N LYS A 360 3.87 16.46 13.79
CA LYS A 360 4.17 15.38 12.85
C LYS A 360 4.27 15.91 11.42
N PHE A 361 5.28 15.51 10.68
CA PHE A 361 5.40 15.83 9.26
C PHE A 361 6.06 14.70 8.46
N VAL A 362 5.82 14.70 7.15
CA VAL A 362 6.29 13.66 6.24
C VAL A 362 7.27 14.25 5.22
N LEU A 363 8.45 13.63 5.12
CA LEU A 363 9.45 13.92 4.09
C LEU A 363 9.41 12.83 3.02
N GLU A 364 8.55 13.04 2.02
CA GLU A 364 8.31 12.16 0.88
C GLU A 364 9.53 12.05 -0.05
N GLY A 365 9.54 11.03 -0.91
CA GLY A 365 10.54 10.82 -1.95
C GLY A 365 11.83 10.13 -1.49
N ALA A 366 12.55 9.58 -2.47
CA ALA A 366 13.78 8.83 -2.27
C ALA A 366 14.99 9.74 -2.01
N GLY A 367 16.02 9.15 -1.41
CA GLY A 367 17.37 9.71 -1.33
C GLY A 367 17.81 10.03 0.09
N ARG A 368 19.13 9.98 0.28
CA ARG A 368 19.77 10.32 1.54
C ARG A 368 19.76 11.82 1.75
N ARG A 369 19.34 12.26 2.93
CA ARG A 369 19.11 13.69 3.22
C ARG A 369 19.62 14.07 4.60
N LEU A 370 20.19 15.27 4.71
CA LEU A 370 20.41 15.96 5.97
C LEU A 370 19.17 16.81 6.26
N VAL A 371 18.49 16.52 7.36
CA VAL A 371 17.37 17.28 7.89
C VAL A 371 17.87 18.09 9.06
N LYS A 372 17.69 19.40 9.01
CA LYS A 372 18.08 20.32 10.07
C LYS A 372 16.90 21.19 10.47
N PHE A 373 16.64 21.35 11.75
CA PHE A 373 15.59 22.24 12.25
C PHE A 373 15.95 22.83 13.60
N SER A 374 15.37 23.98 13.90
CA SER A 374 15.42 24.60 15.22
C SER A 374 14.20 24.19 16.04
N TRP A 375 14.40 23.99 17.34
CA TRP A 375 13.36 23.52 18.23
C TRP A 375 13.43 24.27 19.56
N GLY A 376 12.32 24.25 20.30
CA GLY A 376 12.30 24.64 21.70
C GLY A 376 11.23 23.88 22.46
N CYS A 377 11.45 23.60 23.74
CA CYS A 377 10.45 22.96 24.59
C CYS A 377 10.66 23.32 26.07
N ASN A 378 9.61 23.26 26.88
CA ASN A 378 9.68 23.55 28.33
C ASN A 378 9.52 22.32 29.22
N SER A 379 9.59 21.11 28.66
CA SER A 379 9.57 19.83 29.37
C SER A 379 10.40 18.83 28.57
N TRP A 380 10.38 17.55 28.97
CA TRP A 380 11.04 16.49 28.21
C TRP A 380 10.50 16.48 26.79
N CYS A 381 11.40 16.49 25.80
CA CYS A 381 11.01 16.50 24.40
C CYS A 381 12.00 15.76 23.51
N GLY A 382 11.49 15.22 22.42
CA GLY A 382 12.25 14.37 21.50
C GLY A 382 11.71 14.43 20.08
N VAL A 383 12.45 13.80 19.18
CA VAL A 383 12.03 13.53 17.80
C VAL A 383 12.13 12.03 17.53
N GLN A 384 11.09 11.47 16.91
CA GLN A 384 11.02 10.08 16.50
C GLN A 384 10.85 9.97 14.99
N THR A 385 11.49 8.98 14.38
CA THR A 385 11.26 8.54 13.01
C THR A 385 10.40 7.27 13.01
N GLU A 386 9.37 7.19 12.17
CA GLU A 386 8.49 6.01 12.14
C GLU A 386 9.03 4.89 11.25
N ILE A 387 9.67 5.21 10.12
CA ILE A 387 10.20 4.22 9.18
C ILE A 387 11.57 3.75 9.65
N GLY A 388 12.48 4.68 9.95
CA GLY A 388 13.81 4.37 10.48
C GLY A 388 13.80 3.80 11.91
N GLY A 389 12.78 4.14 12.70
CA GLY A 389 12.64 3.66 14.08
C GLY A 389 13.64 4.26 15.06
N GLU A 390 14.29 5.37 14.70
CA GLU A 390 15.20 6.13 15.55
C GLU A 390 14.45 7.11 16.46
N HIS A 391 14.95 7.29 17.67
CA HIS A 391 14.49 8.30 18.63
C HIS A 391 15.69 9.13 19.09
N VAL A 392 15.53 10.45 19.11
CA VAL A 392 16.54 11.40 19.58
C VAL A 392 15.92 12.29 20.64
N GLU A 393 16.51 12.29 21.82
CA GLU A 393 16.16 13.20 22.91
C GLU A 393 16.70 14.60 22.57
N LEU A 394 15.80 15.58 22.59
CA LEU A 394 16.15 16.99 22.35
C LEU A 394 16.44 17.69 23.68
N SER A 395 15.61 17.43 24.70
CA SER A 395 15.79 17.91 26.06
C SER A 395 15.34 16.84 27.05
N GLU A 396 16.17 16.57 28.06
CA GLU A 396 15.84 15.72 29.21
C GLU A 396 15.30 16.52 30.41
N GLU A 397 15.30 17.84 30.30
CA GLU A 397 14.92 18.74 31.38
C GLU A 397 13.41 18.66 31.65
N GLY A 398 13.04 18.60 32.93
CA GLY A 398 11.64 18.55 33.34
C GLY A 398 10.90 19.88 33.12
N PHE A 399 9.61 19.89 33.43
CA PHE A 399 8.75 21.05 33.21
C PHE A 399 9.30 22.33 33.87
N GLY A 400 9.40 23.41 33.11
CA GLY A 400 9.84 24.71 33.61
C GLY A 400 10.26 25.70 32.54
N GLN A 401 11.53 26.10 32.57
CA GLN A 401 12.05 27.08 31.61
C GLN A 401 12.11 26.48 30.20
N MET A 402 11.87 27.31 29.17
CA MET A 402 12.09 26.89 27.79
C MET A 402 13.58 26.62 27.51
N HIS A 403 13.85 25.45 26.96
CA HIS A 403 15.11 25.03 26.35
C HIS A 403 15.00 25.15 24.83
N TYR A 404 16.12 25.44 24.18
CA TYR A 404 16.18 25.65 22.74
C TYR A 404 17.41 24.96 22.15
N GLY A 405 17.28 24.54 20.90
CA GLY A 405 18.38 23.90 20.22
C GLY A 405 18.20 23.86 18.71
N THR A 406 19.10 23.12 18.09
CA THR A 406 19.03 22.78 16.68
C THR A 406 19.38 21.32 16.57
N GLN A 407 18.59 20.58 15.81
CA GLN A 407 18.79 19.16 15.58
C GLN A 407 19.18 18.93 14.13
N GLU A 408 20.11 17.99 13.92
CA GLU A 408 20.46 17.46 12.61
C GLU A 408 20.22 15.95 12.60
N LEU A 409 19.55 15.45 11.55
CA LEU A 409 19.26 14.03 11.34
C LEU A 409 19.64 13.65 9.92
N ILE A 410 20.20 12.46 9.73
CA ILE A 410 20.38 11.89 8.40
C ILE A 410 19.27 10.87 8.21
N ILE A 411 18.47 11.06 7.16
CA ILE A 411 17.41 10.10 6.79
C ILE A 411 17.70 9.52 5.41
N ASP A 412 17.36 8.25 5.23
CA ASP A 412 17.30 7.59 3.93
C ASP A 412 15.83 7.55 3.50
N GLY A 413 15.43 8.51 2.66
CA GLY A 413 14.03 8.82 2.41
C GLY A 413 13.20 7.74 1.73
N PRO A 414 11.86 7.76 1.90
CA PRO A 414 11.05 8.75 2.63
C PRO A 414 11.05 8.55 4.16
N GLU A 415 10.56 9.52 4.93
CA GLU A 415 10.46 9.40 6.40
C GLU A 415 9.23 10.14 6.97
N VAL A 416 8.70 9.66 8.09
CA VAL A 416 7.71 10.34 8.94
C VAL A 416 8.39 10.74 10.24
N LEU A 417 8.42 12.04 10.53
CA LEU A 417 9.02 12.59 11.75
C LEU A 417 7.92 13.08 12.68
N THR A 418 8.02 12.73 13.96
CA THR A 418 7.16 13.24 15.03
C THR A 418 8.06 13.88 16.09
N LEU A 419 7.94 15.18 16.28
CA LEU A 419 8.45 15.84 17.48
C LEU A 419 7.35 15.79 18.53
N ASN A 420 7.73 15.51 19.77
CA ASN A 420 6.80 15.45 20.88
C ASN A 420 7.40 16.10 22.12
N VAL A 421 6.53 16.68 22.94
CA VAL A 421 6.83 17.08 24.32
C VAL A 421 6.01 16.21 25.26
N ASP A 422 6.49 16.02 26.48
CA ASP A 422 5.69 15.47 27.56
C ASP A 422 4.38 16.28 27.72
N THR A 423 3.30 15.59 28.02
CA THR A 423 1.95 16.15 28.06
C THR A 423 1.27 16.02 29.41
N GLU A 424 2.01 15.57 30.44
CA GLU A 424 1.55 15.52 31.83
C GLU A 424 1.17 16.91 32.35
N GLU A 425 1.94 17.93 31.98
CA GLU A 425 1.69 19.32 32.38
C GLU A 425 0.85 20.07 31.33
N LEU A 426 -0.17 20.80 31.78
CA LEU A 426 -1.13 21.50 30.89
C LEU A 426 -0.49 22.62 30.05
N ASP A 427 0.59 23.20 30.54
CA ASP A 427 1.30 24.31 29.90
C ASP A 427 2.56 23.84 29.14
N SER A 428 2.64 22.53 28.84
CA SER A 428 3.72 21.98 28.02
C SER A 428 3.71 22.64 26.64
N LEU A 429 4.90 22.92 26.11
CA LEU A 429 5.10 23.67 24.88
C LEU A 429 6.23 23.05 24.07
N LEU A 430 6.00 22.93 22.76
CA LEU A 430 6.96 22.47 21.77
C LEU A 430 6.92 23.43 20.58
N LEU A 431 8.11 23.82 20.13
CA LEU A 431 8.32 24.73 19.01
C LEU A 431 9.10 24.05 17.89
N LEU A 432 8.75 24.36 16.64
CA LEU A 432 9.52 23.99 15.45
C LEU A 432 9.67 25.19 14.53
N ASP A 433 10.90 25.43 14.09
CA ASP A 433 11.25 26.50 13.14
C ASP A 433 12.46 26.09 12.26
N ASN A 434 12.73 26.86 11.20
CA ASN A 434 13.94 26.78 10.38
C ASN A 434 14.26 25.36 9.83
N LEU A 435 13.24 24.61 9.41
CA LEU A 435 13.41 23.28 8.80
C LEU A 435 14.06 23.40 7.42
N SER A 436 15.25 22.85 7.26
CA SER A 436 15.95 22.74 5.99
C SER A 436 16.32 21.29 5.69
N VAL A 437 16.08 20.88 4.44
CA VAL A 437 16.41 19.54 3.96
C VAL A 437 17.38 19.66 2.80
N LYS A 438 18.51 18.97 2.89
CA LYS A 438 19.55 18.96 1.86
C LYS A 438 19.83 17.53 1.42
N SER A 439 19.94 17.31 0.11
CA SER A 439 20.39 16.02 -0.43
C SER A 439 21.83 15.75 -0.02
N LEU A 440 22.13 14.50 0.33
CA LEU A 440 23.47 13.99 0.56
C LEU A 440 23.86 12.99 -0.54
N PRO A 441 25.15 12.75 -0.78
CA PRO A 441 25.60 11.67 -1.64
C PRO A 441 25.08 10.31 -1.16
N GLU A 442 24.84 9.40 -2.11
CA GLU A 442 24.57 7.98 -1.83
C GLU A 442 25.74 7.34 -1.05
N ARG A 443 25.48 6.25 -0.32
CA ARG A 443 26.45 5.60 0.56
C ARG A 443 27.51 4.81 -0.19
#